data_AF-A0A7S0SQE2-F1
#
_entry.id   AF-A0A7S0SQE2-F1
#
_cell.length_a   1.000
_cell.length_b   1.000
_cell.length_c   1.000
_cell.angle_alpha   90.00
_cell.angle_beta   90.00
_cell.angle_gamma   90.00
#
_symmetry.space_group_name_H-M   'P 1'
#
loop_
_entity.id
_entity.type
_entity.pdbx_description
1 polymer ?
#
loop_
_entity_poly.entity_id
_entity_poly.type
_entity_poly.pdbx_seq_one_letter_code
_entity_poly.pdbx_strand_id
1 'polypeptide(L)'
;VRLHLKNLIRHLYILDDKSLKLESVILLQAMVRGSNMLIAPYVTQILQPLMTLINDQSPTVVSVSLSTIAELAFASPDSVKGYLDDLLFRLIRALNDTSSNIQRDIAVAAIGKLVPALTMVTEEPYTKYPGLFDGLVRAIRNDDESYSTLRYEAIKTVGLLGIVNSNVYDIHLSKFRQTDSINDDNEETVEMENLENPDFDIVTVDK
;
A
#
# COMPACT_ATOMS: atom_id res chain seq x y z
N VAL A 1 -9.77 -17.24 -26.55
CA VAL A 1 -9.11 -17.10 -25.24
C VAL A 1 -7.58 -17.19 -25.32
N ARG A 2 -6.97 -18.36 -25.58
CA ARG A 2 -5.50 -18.56 -25.57
C ARG A 2 -4.70 -17.63 -26.50
N LEU A 3 -5.14 -17.46 -27.74
CA LEU A 3 -4.47 -16.57 -28.72
C LEU A 3 -4.58 -15.08 -28.32
N HIS A 4 -5.74 -14.69 -27.78
CA HIS A 4 -6.00 -13.32 -27.35
C HIS A 4 -5.16 -12.97 -26.12
N LEU A 5 -5.04 -13.87 -25.14
CA LEU A 5 -4.17 -13.70 -23.99
C LEU A 5 -2.70 -13.53 -24.40
N LYS A 6 -2.22 -14.39 -25.32
CA LYS A 6 -0.84 -14.32 -25.83
C LYS A 6 -0.57 -13.00 -26.56
N ASN A 7 -1.52 -12.54 -27.38
CA ASN A 7 -1.40 -11.27 -28.07
C ASN A 7 -1.38 -10.11 -27.06
N LEU A 8 -2.24 -10.14 -26.04
CA LEU A 8 -2.32 -9.09 -25.03
C LEU A 8 -1.05 -8.99 -24.19
N ILE A 9 -0.51 -10.12 -23.72
CA ILE A 9 0.78 -10.16 -23.02
C ILE A 9 1.91 -9.63 -23.91
N ARG A 10 1.93 -10.01 -25.18
CA ARG A 10 2.92 -9.50 -26.14
C ARG A 10 2.83 -7.98 -26.30
N HIS A 11 1.61 -7.45 -26.38
CA HIS A 11 1.38 -6.01 -26.51
C HIS A 11 1.85 -5.27 -25.25
N LEU A 12 1.65 -5.84 -24.06
CA LEU A 12 2.19 -5.31 -22.80
C LEU A 12 3.73 -5.17 -22.79
N TYR A 13 4.46 -6.07 -23.43
CA TYR A 13 5.92 -6.01 -23.52
C TYR A 13 6.44 -5.06 -24.61
N ILE A 14 5.68 -4.83 -25.67
CA ILE A 14 6.14 -4.07 -26.85
C ILE A 14 5.77 -2.59 -26.77
N LEU A 15 4.65 -2.27 -26.11
CA LEU A 15 4.13 -0.91 -26.08
C LEU A 15 4.83 -0.09 -25.01
N ASP A 16 5.34 1.09 -25.37
CA ASP A 16 5.92 2.05 -24.42
C ASP A 16 4.91 3.14 -23.99
N ASP A 17 3.81 3.28 -24.73
CA ASP A 17 2.74 4.23 -24.42
C ASP A 17 1.98 3.83 -23.15
N LYS A 18 1.96 4.74 -22.17
CA LYS A 18 1.30 4.59 -20.87
C LYS A 18 -0.21 4.33 -21.02
N SER A 19 -0.86 4.97 -21.99
CA SER A 19 -2.31 4.84 -22.20
C SER A 19 -2.67 3.46 -22.73
N LEU A 20 -1.89 2.95 -23.69
CA LEU A 20 -2.11 1.63 -24.27
C LEU A 20 -1.73 0.51 -23.29
N LYS A 21 -0.70 0.71 -22.46
CA LYS A 21 -0.40 -0.19 -21.34
C LYS A 21 -1.60 -0.28 -20.40
N LEU A 22 -2.15 0.86 -19.99
CA LEU A 22 -3.32 0.91 -19.10
C LEU A 22 -4.52 0.15 -19.69
N GLU A 23 -4.89 0.45 -20.94
CA GLU A 23 -6.02 -0.22 -21.61
C GLU A 23 -5.80 -1.73 -21.71
N SER A 24 -4.57 -2.15 -22.01
CA SER A 24 -4.20 -3.56 -22.03
C SER A 24 -4.39 -4.22 -20.66
N VAL A 25 -3.91 -3.61 -19.57
CA VAL A 25 -4.09 -4.16 -18.22
C VAL A 25 -5.57 -4.23 -17.84
N ILE A 26 -6.37 -3.22 -18.18
CA ILE A 26 -7.83 -3.23 -17.92
C ILE A 26 -8.51 -4.38 -18.66
N LEU A 27 -8.18 -4.61 -19.93
CA LEU A 27 -8.73 -5.72 -20.70
C LEU A 27 -8.29 -7.08 -20.13
N LEU A 28 -7.04 -7.19 -19.69
CA LEU A 28 -6.53 -8.38 -19.02
C LEU A 28 -7.28 -8.64 -17.72
N GLN A 29 -7.52 -7.61 -16.90
CA GLN A 29 -8.29 -7.69 -15.67
C GLN A 29 -9.72 -8.18 -15.94
N ALA A 30 -10.42 -7.58 -16.90
CA ALA A 30 -11.76 -8.00 -17.30
C ALA A 30 -11.79 -9.47 -17.76
N MET A 31 -10.75 -9.91 -18.49
CA MET A 31 -10.61 -11.30 -18.91
C MET A 31 -10.40 -12.26 -17.74
N VAL A 32 -9.57 -11.89 -16.76
CA VAL A 32 -9.35 -12.68 -15.53
C VAL A 32 -10.67 -12.85 -14.78
N ARG A 33 -11.42 -11.77 -14.57
CA ARG A 33 -12.75 -11.79 -13.94
C ARG A 33 -13.75 -12.69 -14.67
N GLY A 34 -13.76 -12.61 -15.99
CA GLY A 34 -14.71 -13.38 -16.81
C GLY A 34 -14.37 -14.87 -16.93
N SER A 35 -13.10 -15.25 -16.72
CA SER A 35 -12.61 -16.59 -17.07
C SER A 35 -12.38 -17.52 -15.86
N ASN A 36 -12.39 -17.01 -14.62
CA ASN A 36 -12.27 -17.77 -13.36
C ASN A 36 -11.22 -18.90 -13.45
N MET A 37 -11.60 -20.17 -13.27
CA MET A 37 -10.67 -21.30 -13.22
C MET A 37 -9.97 -21.61 -14.55
N LEU A 38 -10.47 -21.12 -15.68
CA LEU A 38 -9.88 -21.38 -17.00
C LEU A 38 -8.51 -20.70 -17.18
N ILE A 39 -8.18 -19.72 -16.34
CA ILE A 39 -6.91 -19.00 -16.39
C ILE A 39 -5.80 -19.66 -15.58
N ALA A 40 -6.13 -20.60 -14.69
CA ALA A 40 -5.20 -21.27 -13.77
C ALA A 40 -3.87 -21.71 -14.42
N PRO A 41 -3.86 -22.41 -15.58
CA PRO A 41 -2.59 -22.83 -16.21
C PRO A 41 -1.77 -21.69 -16.83
N TYR A 42 -2.34 -20.49 -16.95
CA TYR A 42 -1.68 -19.31 -17.52
C TYR A 42 -1.32 -18.26 -16.46
N VAL A 43 -1.69 -18.46 -15.18
CA VAL A 43 -1.49 -17.47 -14.11
C VAL A 43 -0.04 -17.03 -14.03
N THR A 44 0.91 -17.96 -14.08
CA THR A 44 2.35 -17.64 -14.02
C THR A 44 2.82 -16.77 -15.19
N GLN A 45 2.31 -17.01 -16.40
CA GLN A 45 2.62 -16.22 -17.60
C GLN A 45 2.00 -14.82 -17.57
N ILE A 46 0.89 -14.65 -16.86
CA ILE A 46 0.22 -13.36 -16.69
C ILE A 46 0.88 -12.57 -15.55
N LEU A 47 1.21 -13.26 -14.46
CA LEU A 47 1.76 -12.66 -13.25
C LEU A 47 3.13 -12.03 -13.49
N GLN A 48 4.02 -12.68 -14.25
CA GLN A 48 5.35 -12.15 -14.56
C GLN A 48 5.31 -10.73 -15.18
N PRO A 49 4.59 -10.48 -16.29
CA PRO A 49 4.46 -9.13 -16.83
C PRO A 49 3.82 -8.16 -15.84
N LEU A 50 2.78 -8.56 -15.10
CA LEU A 50 2.15 -7.69 -14.10
C LEU A 50 3.13 -7.27 -12.99
N MET A 51 4.01 -8.17 -12.53
CA MET A 51 5.04 -7.85 -11.53
C MET A 51 6.02 -6.79 -12.03
N THR A 52 6.31 -6.75 -13.33
CA THR A 52 7.14 -5.67 -13.91
C THR A 52 6.41 -4.33 -13.91
N LEU A 53 5.10 -4.34 -14.19
CA LEU A 53 4.26 -3.13 -14.27
C LEU A 53 3.99 -2.48 -12.91
N ILE A 54 4.17 -3.21 -11.80
CA ILE A 54 4.11 -2.60 -10.45
C ILE A 54 5.22 -1.55 -10.26
N ASN A 55 6.30 -1.62 -11.05
CA ASN A 55 7.40 -0.66 -11.02
C ASN A 55 7.27 0.44 -12.08
N ASP A 56 6.12 0.55 -12.76
CA ASP A 56 5.91 1.61 -13.74
C ASP A 56 5.88 2.99 -13.07
N GLN A 57 6.25 4.03 -13.81
CA GLN A 57 6.19 5.41 -13.35
C GLN A 57 4.75 5.90 -13.18
N SER A 58 3.79 5.30 -13.90
CA SER A 58 2.39 5.72 -13.84
C SER A 58 1.65 5.08 -12.66
N PRO A 59 1.20 5.85 -11.66
CA PRO A 59 0.48 5.32 -10.50
C PRO A 59 -0.82 4.61 -10.90
N THR A 60 -1.48 5.06 -11.96
CA THR A 60 -2.71 4.45 -12.46
C THR A 60 -2.45 3.04 -13.01
N VAL A 61 -1.37 2.85 -13.77
CA VAL A 61 -0.98 1.53 -14.29
C VAL A 61 -0.63 0.58 -13.15
N VAL A 62 0.10 1.08 -12.15
CA VAL A 62 0.45 0.30 -10.94
C VAL A 62 -0.81 -0.14 -10.19
N SER A 63 -1.76 0.78 -9.96
CA SER A 63 -3.02 0.49 -9.25
C SER A 63 -3.87 -0.60 -9.93
N VAL A 64 -4.06 -0.49 -11.25
CA VAL A 64 -4.82 -1.49 -12.02
C VAL A 64 -4.07 -2.82 -12.08
N SER A 65 -2.75 -2.79 -12.21
CA SER A 65 -1.91 -4.00 -12.20
C SER A 65 -2.02 -4.74 -10.87
N LEU A 66 -1.91 -4.03 -9.74
CA LEU A 66 -2.09 -4.58 -8.40
C LEU A 66 -3.51 -5.14 -8.21
N SER A 67 -4.53 -4.44 -8.69
CA SER A 67 -5.91 -4.95 -8.66
C SER A 67 -6.08 -6.24 -9.46
N THR A 68 -5.40 -6.35 -10.61
CA THR A 68 -5.43 -7.54 -11.46
C THR A 68 -4.73 -8.71 -10.76
N ILE A 69 -3.59 -8.45 -10.10
CA ILE A 69 -2.87 -9.47 -9.33
C ILE A 69 -3.73 -9.96 -8.15
N ALA A 70 -4.45 -9.07 -7.47
CA ALA A 70 -5.34 -9.47 -6.38
C ALA A 70 -6.44 -10.44 -6.86
N GLU A 71 -7.00 -10.19 -8.03
CA GLU A 71 -8.00 -11.09 -8.64
C GLU A 71 -7.40 -12.42 -9.09
N LEU A 72 -6.18 -12.40 -9.61
CA LEU A 72 -5.42 -13.63 -9.90
C LEU A 72 -5.14 -14.43 -8.61
N ALA A 73 -4.79 -13.75 -7.53
CA ALA A 73 -4.52 -14.37 -6.23
C ALA A 73 -5.78 -15.05 -5.67
N PHE A 74 -6.94 -14.43 -5.85
CA PHE A 74 -8.22 -15.04 -5.49
C PHE A 74 -8.57 -16.25 -6.37
N ALA A 75 -8.33 -16.17 -7.67
CA ALA A 75 -8.64 -17.25 -8.61
C ALA A 75 -7.68 -18.46 -8.49
N SER A 76 -6.40 -18.24 -8.16
CA SER A 76 -5.40 -19.29 -8.00
C SER A 76 -4.39 -18.95 -6.90
N PRO A 77 -4.73 -19.19 -5.63
CA PRO A 77 -3.86 -18.90 -4.49
C PRO A 77 -2.51 -19.64 -4.56
N ASP A 78 -2.52 -20.90 -4.98
CA ASP A 78 -1.31 -21.74 -5.05
C ASP A 78 -0.26 -21.18 -6.01
N SER A 79 -0.70 -20.65 -7.15
CA SER A 79 0.19 -20.10 -8.17
C SER A 79 0.80 -18.76 -7.76
N VAL A 80 0.11 -17.99 -6.91
CA VAL A 80 0.53 -16.65 -6.47
C VAL A 80 1.29 -16.69 -5.14
N LYS A 81 1.14 -17.75 -4.34
CA LYS A 81 1.79 -17.93 -3.03
C LYS A 81 3.29 -17.59 -3.03
N GLY A 82 4.03 -17.99 -4.07
CA GLY A 82 5.47 -17.71 -4.18
C GLY A 82 5.85 -16.24 -4.38
N TYR A 83 4.92 -15.40 -4.84
CA TYR A 83 5.14 -13.97 -5.09
C TYR A 83 4.48 -13.08 -4.04
N LEU A 84 3.56 -13.65 -3.25
CA LEU A 84 2.72 -12.92 -2.31
C LEU A 84 3.53 -12.23 -1.23
N ASP A 85 4.56 -12.90 -0.70
CA ASP A 85 5.40 -12.36 0.37
C ASP A 85 6.17 -11.12 -0.10
N ASP A 86 6.84 -11.20 -1.25
CA ASP A 86 7.57 -10.07 -1.85
C ASP A 86 6.63 -8.91 -2.20
N LEU A 87 5.46 -9.23 -2.75
CA LEU A 87 4.43 -8.24 -3.06
C LEU A 87 3.96 -7.51 -1.80
N LEU A 88 3.68 -8.23 -0.71
CA LEU A 88 3.23 -7.61 0.53
C LEU A 88 4.31 -6.76 1.19
N PHE A 89 5.56 -7.24 1.25
CA PHE A 89 6.64 -6.44 1.82
C PHE A 89 6.83 -5.12 1.07
N ARG A 90 6.71 -5.15 -0.26
CA ARG A 90 6.74 -3.94 -1.09
C ARG A 90 5.57 -3.01 -0.82
N LEU A 91 4.35 -3.54 -0.72
CA LEU A 91 3.15 -2.73 -0.43
C LEU A 91 3.21 -2.13 0.97
N ILE A 92 3.70 -2.86 1.97
CA ILE A 92 3.89 -2.37 3.34
C ILE A 92 4.95 -1.28 3.37
N ARG A 93 6.02 -1.39 2.58
CA ARG A 93 7.00 -0.31 2.43
C ARG A 93 6.35 0.94 1.85
N ALA A 94 5.54 0.81 0.79
CA ALA A 94 4.82 1.94 0.19
C ALA A 94 3.75 2.54 1.11
N LEU A 95 3.11 1.73 1.95
CA LEU A 95 2.19 2.16 3.00
C LEU A 95 2.90 2.99 4.09
N ASN A 96 4.14 2.61 4.39
CA ASN A 96 5.00 3.27 5.38
C ASN A 96 5.80 4.46 4.85
N ASP A 97 5.77 4.69 3.54
CA ASP A 97 6.43 5.82 2.92
C ASP A 97 5.56 7.09 3.04
N THR A 98 6.08 8.11 3.71
CA THR A 98 5.40 9.40 3.90
C THR A 98 5.64 10.37 2.74
N SER A 99 6.49 10.03 1.78
CA SER A 99 6.86 10.92 0.68
C SER A 99 5.76 11.10 -0.38
N SER A 100 4.88 10.12 -0.54
CA SER A 100 3.83 10.15 -1.58
C SER A 100 2.48 9.63 -1.10
N ASN A 101 1.52 10.53 -1.03
CA ASN A 101 0.15 10.20 -0.62
C ASN A 101 -0.57 9.29 -1.62
N ILE A 102 -0.31 9.50 -2.92
CA ILE A 102 -0.88 8.68 -3.99
C ILE A 102 -0.40 7.23 -3.87
N GLN A 103 0.88 7.01 -3.56
CA GLN A 103 1.41 5.67 -3.38
C GLN A 103 0.85 4.99 -2.14
N ARG A 104 0.63 5.74 -1.05
CA ARG A 104 -0.05 5.22 0.16
C ARG A 104 -1.47 4.76 -0.15
N ASP A 105 -2.25 5.55 -0.88
CA ASP A 105 -3.62 5.19 -1.27
C ASP A 105 -3.67 3.93 -2.15
N ILE A 106 -2.79 3.86 -3.15
CA ILE A 106 -2.65 2.67 -4.00
C ILE A 106 -2.24 1.45 -3.16
N ALA A 107 -1.33 1.62 -2.21
CA ALA A 107 -0.87 0.54 -1.35
C ALA A 107 -1.99 0.00 -0.45
N VAL A 108 -2.73 0.87 0.25
CA VAL A 108 -3.86 0.47 1.09
C VAL A 108 -4.93 -0.25 0.26
N ALA A 109 -5.33 0.33 -0.87
CA ALA A 109 -6.33 -0.26 -1.74
C ALA A 109 -5.89 -1.63 -2.31
N ALA A 110 -4.61 -1.78 -2.66
CA ALA A 110 -4.06 -3.04 -3.13
C ALA A 110 -4.01 -4.10 -2.03
N ILE A 111 -3.56 -3.73 -0.82
CA ILE A 111 -3.57 -4.63 0.34
C ILE A 111 -4.99 -5.10 0.61
N GLY A 112 -5.95 -4.18 0.69
CA GLY A 112 -7.37 -4.49 0.92
C GLY A 112 -7.95 -5.50 -0.07
N LYS A 113 -7.59 -5.39 -1.36
CA LYS A 113 -7.99 -6.35 -2.40
C LYS A 113 -7.27 -7.70 -2.28
N LEU A 114 -6.05 -7.72 -1.76
CA LEU A 114 -5.28 -8.95 -1.54
C LEU A 114 -5.68 -9.70 -0.26
N VAL A 115 -6.26 -9.03 0.74
CA VAL A 115 -6.63 -9.63 2.03
C VAL A 115 -7.40 -10.96 1.88
N PRO A 116 -8.44 -11.08 1.03
CA PRO A 116 -9.18 -12.34 0.92
C PRO A 116 -8.31 -13.50 0.44
N ALA A 117 -7.37 -13.24 -0.47
CA ALA A 117 -6.43 -14.26 -0.92
C ALA A 117 -5.35 -14.57 0.14
N LEU A 118 -4.95 -13.56 0.92
CA LEU A 118 -4.00 -13.71 2.02
C LEU A 118 -4.53 -14.60 3.14
N THR A 119 -5.78 -14.40 3.56
CA THR A 119 -6.40 -15.16 4.64
C THR A 119 -6.65 -16.63 4.26
N MET A 120 -6.75 -16.93 2.96
CA MET A 120 -6.77 -18.31 2.46
C MET A 120 -5.39 -19.00 2.54
N VAL A 121 -4.30 -18.21 2.55
CA VAL A 121 -2.92 -18.73 2.48
C VAL A 121 -2.18 -18.65 3.82
N THR A 122 -2.53 -17.69 4.67
CA THR A 122 -1.82 -17.34 5.91
C THR A 122 -2.81 -17.13 7.05
N GLU A 123 -2.62 -17.83 8.17
CA GLU A 123 -3.46 -17.72 9.37
C GLU A 123 -3.21 -16.44 10.18
N GLU A 124 -1.94 -15.98 10.28
CA GLU A 124 -1.57 -14.78 11.05
C GLU A 124 -0.84 -13.72 10.20
N PRO A 125 -1.56 -12.88 9.44
CA PRO A 125 -0.94 -11.89 8.57
C PRO A 125 -0.16 -10.81 9.34
N TYR A 126 -0.64 -10.39 10.51
CA TYR A 126 0.04 -9.35 11.31
C TYR A 126 1.36 -9.81 11.92
N THR A 127 1.49 -11.11 12.23
CA THR A 127 2.73 -11.70 12.74
C THR A 127 3.73 -11.91 11.59
N LYS A 128 3.24 -12.39 10.44
CA LYS A 128 4.08 -12.68 9.28
C LYS A 128 4.65 -11.42 8.62
N TYR A 129 3.87 -10.34 8.58
CA TYR A 129 4.24 -9.10 7.88
C TYR A 129 4.37 -7.93 8.86
N PRO A 130 5.57 -7.71 9.44
CA PRO A 130 5.80 -6.60 10.35
C PRO A 130 5.58 -5.24 9.67
N GLY A 131 5.00 -4.29 10.40
CA GLY A 131 4.71 -2.94 9.90
C GLY A 131 3.39 -2.81 9.13
N LEU A 132 2.68 -3.91 8.86
CA LEU A 132 1.34 -3.88 8.27
C LEU A 132 0.34 -3.17 9.20
N PHE A 133 0.27 -3.62 10.46
CA PHE A 133 -0.65 -3.04 11.45
C PHE A 133 -0.36 -1.56 11.71
N ASP A 134 0.91 -1.22 11.93
CA ASP A 134 1.36 0.15 12.17
C ASP A 134 0.99 1.10 11.03
N GLY A 135 1.24 0.67 9.79
CA GLY A 135 0.89 1.45 8.61
C GLY A 135 -0.61 1.66 8.44
N LEU A 136 -1.43 0.65 8.73
CA LEU A 136 -2.89 0.75 8.68
C LEU A 136 -3.43 1.68 9.78
N VAL A 137 -2.95 1.55 11.02
CA VAL A 137 -3.35 2.45 12.12
C VAL A 137 -3.00 3.90 11.79
N ARG A 138 -1.82 4.15 11.24
CA ARG A 138 -1.42 5.50 10.80
C ARG A 138 -2.30 6.03 9.68
N ALA A 139 -2.71 5.18 8.73
CA ALA A 139 -3.64 5.56 7.67
C ALA A 139 -5.06 5.89 8.20
N ILE A 140 -5.50 5.21 9.26
CA ILE A 140 -6.79 5.44 9.92
C ILE A 140 -6.79 6.74 10.74
N ARG A 141 -5.69 7.01 11.45
CA ARG A 141 -5.52 8.20 12.30
C ARG A 141 -5.26 9.49 11.53
N ASN A 142 -5.06 9.43 10.22
CA ASN A 142 -4.77 10.62 9.45
C ASN A 142 -6.00 11.53 9.43
N ASP A 143 -5.98 12.60 10.23
CA ASP A 143 -7.14 13.46 10.50
C ASP A 143 -7.50 14.41 9.36
N ASP A 144 -6.64 14.55 8.36
CA ASP A 144 -6.85 15.46 7.25
C ASP A 144 -8.04 14.99 6.37
N GLU A 145 -9.05 15.86 6.20
CA GLU A 145 -10.34 15.57 5.54
C GLU A 145 -10.16 15.13 4.09
N SER A 146 -9.08 15.59 3.45
CA SER A 146 -8.71 15.23 2.07
C SER A 146 -8.44 13.73 1.91
N TYR A 147 -8.22 12.99 3.02
CA TYR A 147 -7.86 11.57 3.03
C TYR A 147 -8.97 10.66 3.59
N SER A 148 -10.23 11.10 3.51
CA SER A 148 -11.38 10.28 3.92
C SER A 148 -11.48 8.94 3.18
N THR A 149 -11.09 8.89 1.89
CA THR A 149 -11.08 7.65 1.08
C THR A 149 -10.02 6.66 1.54
N LEU A 150 -8.79 7.14 1.78
CA LEU A 150 -7.69 6.35 2.33
C LEU A 150 -8.07 5.77 3.69
N ARG A 151 -8.66 6.61 4.55
CA ARG A 151 -9.14 6.23 5.88
C ARG A 151 -10.17 5.11 5.80
N TYR A 152 -11.16 5.26 4.92
CA TYR A 152 -12.21 4.28 4.68
C TYR A 152 -11.64 2.92 4.21
N GLU A 153 -10.76 2.93 3.20
CA GLU A 153 -10.14 1.70 2.71
C GLU A 153 -9.22 1.05 3.76
N ALA A 154 -8.53 1.83 4.60
CA ALA A 154 -7.73 1.31 5.69
C ALA A 154 -8.60 0.62 6.77
N ILE A 155 -9.71 1.25 7.18
CA ILE A 155 -10.67 0.65 8.13
C ILE A 155 -11.23 -0.66 7.57
N LYS A 156 -11.64 -0.66 6.29
CA LYS A 156 -12.14 -1.84 5.60
C LYS A 156 -11.09 -2.95 5.53
N THR A 157 -9.85 -2.60 5.23
CA THR A 157 -8.73 -3.56 5.15
C THR A 157 -8.46 -4.21 6.51
N VAL A 158 -8.43 -3.42 7.59
CA VAL A 158 -8.30 -3.96 8.96
C VAL A 158 -9.47 -4.87 9.31
N GLY A 159 -10.70 -4.47 8.96
CA GLY A 159 -11.90 -5.30 9.18
C GLY A 159 -11.86 -6.63 8.42
N LEU A 160 -11.28 -6.67 7.22
CA LEU A 160 -11.11 -7.90 6.43
C LEU A 160 -9.98 -8.79 6.96
N LEU A 161 -8.89 -8.20 7.48
CA LEU A 161 -7.76 -8.94 8.06
C LEU A 161 -8.14 -9.57 9.41
N GLY A 162 -9.11 -8.97 10.10
CA GLY A 162 -9.60 -9.43 11.39
C GLY A 162 -8.79 -8.90 12.56
N ILE A 163 -8.93 -9.58 13.70
CA ILE A 163 -8.37 -9.13 14.97
C ILE A 163 -6.86 -9.28 15.02
N VAL A 164 -6.22 -8.38 15.78
CA VAL A 164 -4.78 -8.38 16.02
C VAL A 164 -4.49 -9.12 17.32
N ASN A 165 -3.43 -9.94 17.31
CA ASN A 165 -2.95 -10.64 18.50
C ASN A 165 -2.40 -9.66 19.55
N SER A 166 -2.59 -9.96 20.85
CA SER A 166 -2.12 -9.10 21.96
C SER A 166 -0.64 -8.73 21.81
N ASN A 167 0.22 -9.71 21.51
CA ASN A 167 1.67 -9.48 21.38
C ASN A 167 2.00 -8.40 20.33
N VAL A 168 1.32 -8.41 19.18
CA VAL A 168 1.56 -7.43 18.11
C VAL A 168 1.05 -6.06 18.52
N TYR A 169 -0.09 -6.01 19.20
CA TYR A 169 -0.65 -4.77 19.75
C TYR A 169 0.23 -4.16 20.84
N ASP A 170 0.74 -4.97 21.76
CA ASP A 170 1.63 -4.55 22.84
C ASP A 170 2.95 -4.00 22.29
N ILE A 171 3.50 -4.64 21.25
CA ILE A 171 4.68 -4.11 20.54
C ILE A 171 4.37 -2.76 19.90
N HIS A 172 3.22 -2.59 19.24
CA HIS A 172 2.84 -1.31 18.66
C HIS A 172 2.68 -0.23 19.74
N LEU A 173 2.02 -0.55 20.86
CA LEU A 173 1.84 0.38 21.98
C LEU A 173 3.17 0.79 22.61
N SER A 174 4.11 -0.15 22.76
CA SER A 174 5.44 0.15 23.31
C SER A 174 6.24 1.11 22.43
N LYS A 175 6.14 0.96 21.10
CA LYS A 175 6.75 1.88 20.13
C LYS A 175 6.10 3.25 20.19
N PHE A 176 4.76 3.26 20.25
CA PHE A 176 3.99 4.49 20.32
C PHE A 176 4.36 5.34 21.54
N ARG A 177 4.46 4.71 22.72
CA ARG A 177 4.87 5.37 23.96
C ARG A 177 6.29 5.94 23.93
N GLN A 178 7.21 5.33 23.18
CA GLN A 178 8.58 5.88 23.02
C GLN A 178 8.61 7.11 22.12
N THR A 179 7.78 7.16 21.06
CA THR A 179 7.68 8.34 20.20
C THR A 179 7.13 9.56 20.93
N ASP A 180 6.19 9.37 21.86
CA ASP A 180 5.62 10.48 22.63
C ASP A 180 6.66 11.07 23.61
N SER A 181 7.47 10.23 24.28
CA SER A 181 8.54 10.71 25.18
C SER A 181 9.66 11.48 24.47
N ILE A 182 9.91 11.22 23.18
CA ILE A 182 10.92 11.96 22.40
C ILE A 182 10.38 13.31 21.94
N ASN A 183 9.06 13.46 21.80
CA ASN A 183 8.45 14.74 21.40
C ASN A 183 8.32 15.70 22.59
N ASP A 184 8.03 15.21 23.81
CA ASP A 184 8.04 16.04 25.03
C ASP A 184 9.43 16.65 25.30
N ASP A 185 10.52 15.88 25.12
CA ASP A 185 11.89 16.38 25.31
C ASP A 185 12.30 17.46 24.27
N ASN A 186 11.66 17.43 23.08
CA ASN A 186 11.89 18.41 22.02
C ASN A 186 11.01 19.67 22.16
N GLU A 187 9.85 19.60 22.81
CA GLU A 187 9.05 20.79 23.13
C GLU A 187 9.66 21.59 24.29
N GLU A 188 10.22 20.94 25.32
CA GLU A 188 10.93 21.64 26.41
C GLU A 188 12.21 22.34 25.93
N THR A 189 12.92 21.80 24.94
CA THR A 189 14.13 22.44 24.39
C THR A 189 13.82 23.64 23.49
N VAL A 190 12.68 23.65 22.79
CA VAL A 190 12.24 24.81 21.97
C VAL A 190 11.70 25.96 22.84
N GLU A 191 11.09 25.67 24.00
CA GLU A 191 10.70 26.72 24.95
C GLU A 191 11.90 27.34 25.67
N MET A 192 12.93 26.55 25.98
CA MET A 192 14.16 27.05 26.63
C MET A 192 15.01 27.93 25.69
N GLU A 193 15.04 27.65 24.37
CA GLU A 193 15.78 28.46 23.40
C GLU A 193 15.09 29.80 23.08
N ASN A 194 13.76 29.88 23.23
CA ASN A 194 13.00 31.13 23.06
C ASN A 194 13.01 32.06 24.30
N LEU A 195 13.48 31.56 25.45
CA LEU A 195 13.67 32.37 26.66
C LEU A 195 15.06 33.03 26.73
N GLU A 196 16.02 32.59 25.90
CA GLU A 196 17.40 33.06 25.95
C GLU A 196 17.71 34.25 25.03
N ASN A 197 16.70 34.80 24.32
CA ASN A 197 16.89 36.01 23.53
C ASN A 197 15.76 37.03 23.71
N PRO A 198 15.73 37.80 24.83
CA PRO A 198 14.89 38.97 24.95
C PRO A 198 15.62 40.13 24.27
N ASP A 199 15.65 40.17 22.93
CA ASP A 199 16.12 41.36 22.24
C ASP A 199 15.08 42.47 22.40
N PHE A 200 15.44 43.38 23.29
CA PHE A 200 14.77 44.59 23.69
C PHE A 200 14.25 45.41 22.50
N ASP A 201 12.96 45.73 22.54
CA ASP A 201 12.44 46.96 21.94
C ASP A 201 13.16 48.17 22.56
N ILE A 202 14.04 48.80 21.80
CA ILE A 202 14.38 50.22 22.02
C ILE A 202 13.89 51.00 20.81
N VAL A 203 12.63 51.39 20.90
CA VAL A 203 12.08 52.55 20.20
C VAL A 203 13.03 53.74 20.42
N THR A 204 13.72 54.18 19.37
CA THR A 204 14.34 55.51 19.36
C THR A 204 13.64 56.36 18.31
N VAL A 205 12.82 57.26 18.85
CA VAL A 205 12.15 58.38 18.18
C VAL A 205 13.12 59.58 18.12
N ASP A 206 13.03 60.33 17.01
CA ASP A 206 13.60 61.66 16.69
C ASP A 206 15.11 61.76 16.39
N LYS A 207 15.59 62.51 15.37
CA LYS A 207 15.10 63.72 14.69
C LYS A 207 15.35 63.71 13.18
#